data_AF-A0A6P1UAR7-F1
#
_entry.id   AF-A0A6P1UAR7-F1
#
_cell.length_a   1.000
_cell.length_b   1.000
_cell.length_c   1.000
_cell.angle_alpha   90.00
_cell.angle_beta   90.00
_cell.angle_gamma   90.00
#
_symmetry.space_group_name_H-M   'P 1'
#
loop_
_entity.id
_entity.type
_entity.pdbx_description
1 polymer ?
#
loop_
_entity_poly.entity_id
_entity_poly.type
_entity_poly.pdbx_seq_one_letter_code
_entity_poly.pdbx_strand_id
1 'polypeptide(L)'
;MSKNPRGRNTPRSGNSGNQKRSGVRSLNPQARFTQWCVDVCQHADGRSTVTGMGSLGPVASFSDLLLPSNANPQTTLAAEQLVHLVEGWRYAAAATNSVLSHATDQALHLAYYAELRAAMSLFAWSGIRVKQGAYYYLDSNGNQVRTAPQRTHDAVWGLWKEWVKRTDAKSLFNDNIRLHPSVTLSDVVGSVRYVNTAATLTNWGLDLWDATHDHIARNNSSYEARLASRSLSTMGKTDVDLVLDLWRLFLSDGSSLVFDAALINYIVADAVPKLVQQSQSDQKPSNQDQLSDIALSIAASTGVDEDEIARRLNPGAYPTAPFLMAADAATEVSNVLCRGYFLLRMAMLAAKKSIGTNPSNSAKKWMENWLSHAGIWDPMDGIDLFDIEEDYRISVDDLDASPPLPSSLWKSGNIALSAKLARPDACMAWGLIA
;
A
#
# COMPACT_ATOMS: atom_id res chain seq x y z
N MET A 1 -21.85 -73.65 -24.83
CA MET A 1 -21.03 -74.83 -24.46
C MET A 1 -19.66 -74.31 -24.04
N SER A 2 -19.01 -74.62 -22.92
CA SER A 2 -19.31 -75.39 -21.71
C SER A 2 -18.25 -74.96 -20.66
N LYS A 3 -18.72 -74.63 -19.45
CA LYS A 3 -18.18 -74.90 -18.10
C LYS A 3 -16.68 -74.73 -17.75
N ASN A 4 -16.49 -73.91 -16.70
CA ASN A 4 -15.46 -73.94 -15.65
C ASN A 4 -15.22 -75.35 -15.05
N PRO A 5 -14.08 -75.60 -14.35
CA PRO A 5 -14.18 -75.66 -12.89
C PRO A 5 -12.99 -75.12 -12.07
N ARG A 6 -13.31 -74.89 -10.79
CA ARG A 6 -12.56 -74.33 -9.67
C ARG A 6 -11.45 -75.24 -9.11
N GLY A 7 -10.45 -74.63 -8.47
CA GLY A 7 -10.19 -74.85 -7.04
C GLY A 7 -8.77 -75.26 -6.60
N ARG A 8 -8.12 -74.47 -5.73
CA ARG A 8 -7.80 -74.85 -4.33
C ARG A 8 -7.07 -73.74 -3.56
N ASN A 9 -7.58 -73.46 -2.36
CA ASN A 9 -6.97 -72.68 -1.29
C ASN A 9 -5.94 -73.54 -0.52
N THR A 10 -4.86 -72.92 -0.04
CA THR A 10 -4.28 -73.20 1.28
C THR A 10 -3.59 -71.95 1.85
N PRO A 11 -3.68 -71.69 3.17
CA PRO A 11 -3.26 -70.44 3.81
C PRO A 11 -1.85 -70.53 4.42
N ARG A 12 -1.16 -69.39 4.54
CA ARG A 12 -0.04 -69.22 5.47
C ARG A 12 -0.17 -67.92 6.25
N SER A 13 -0.52 -68.07 7.52
CA SER A 13 -0.28 -67.12 8.59
C SER A 13 1.22 -67.02 8.89
N GLY A 14 1.74 -65.82 9.13
CA GLY A 14 3.15 -65.62 9.45
C GLY A 14 3.52 -64.18 9.80
N ASN A 15 2.99 -63.73 10.95
CA ASN A 15 3.58 -62.85 11.97
C ASN A 15 4.58 -61.71 11.61
N SER A 16 4.21 -60.53 12.09
CA SER A 16 5.04 -59.53 12.79
C SER A 16 6.33 -59.00 12.14
N GLY A 17 6.21 -57.81 11.54
CA GLY A 17 7.31 -56.90 11.25
C GLY A 17 6.83 -55.47 11.39
N ASN A 18 6.52 -55.05 12.62
CA ASN A 18 6.03 -53.71 12.95
C ASN A 18 7.19 -52.70 12.81
N GLN A 19 7.53 -52.31 11.59
CA GLN A 19 8.36 -51.13 11.34
C GLN A 19 7.51 -49.90 11.64
N LYS A 20 7.68 -49.36 12.85
CA LYS A 20 7.33 -47.99 13.20
C LYS A 20 8.07 -47.05 12.25
N ARG A 21 7.49 -46.78 11.07
CA ARG A 21 7.76 -45.55 10.33
C ARG A 21 7.22 -44.43 11.22
N SER A 22 8.12 -43.70 11.83
CA SER A 22 7.87 -42.38 12.41
C SER A 22 7.28 -41.51 11.31
N GLY A 23 5.95 -41.54 11.19
CA GLY A 23 5.22 -40.73 10.23
C GLY A 23 5.36 -39.29 10.64
N VAL A 24 6.27 -38.57 9.98
CA VAL A 24 6.22 -37.11 9.88
C VAL A 24 4.80 -36.80 9.42
N ARG A 25 3.97 -36.27 10.33
CA ARG A 25 2.63 -35.80 9.98
C ARG A 25 2.84 -34.73 8.92
N SER A 26 2.52 -35.05 7.65
CA SER A 26 2.55 -34.07 6.58
C SER A 26 1.62 -32.93 6.99
N LEU A 27 2.16 -31.72 7.09
CA LEU A 27 1.36 -30.53 7.37
C LEU A 27 0.18 -30.48 6.39
N ASN A 28 -1.00 -30.11 6.88
CA ASN A 28 -2.15 -29.88 6.01
C ASN A 28 -1.82 -28.75 4.99
N PRO A 29 -2.53 -28.66 3.84
CA PRO A 29 -2.21 -27.67 2.81
C PRO A 29 -2.13 -26.23 3.32
N GLN A 30 -3.02 -25.84 4.24
CA GLN A 30 -3.03 -24.49 4.82
C GLN A 30 -1.79 -24.23 5.66
N ALA A 31 -1.39 -25.16 6.52
CA ALA A 31 -0.20 -25.03 7.35
C ALA A 31 1.08 -25.00 6.50
N ARG A 32 1.12 -25.73 5.37
CA ARG A 32 2.22 -25.63 4.40
C ARG A 32 2.28 -24.26 3.74
N PHE A 33 1.13 -23.70 3.37
CA PHE A 33 1.06 -22.37 2.79
C PHE A 33 1.48 -21.29 3.78
N THR A 34 0.98 -21.34 5.02
CA THR A 34 1.41 -20.44 6.09
C THR A 34 2.91 -20.56 6.36
N GLN A 35 3.45 -21.78 6.45
CA GLN A 35 4.89 -21.97 6.61
C GLN A 35 5.68 -21.41 5.43
N TRP A 36 5.20 -21.57 4.20
CA TRP A 36 5.82 -20.96 3.02
C TRP A 36 5.88 -19.43 3.11
N CYS A 37 4.82 -18.78 3.56
CA CYS A 37 4.81 -17.32 3.78
C CYS A 37 5.83 -16.91 4.86
N VAL A 38 5.85 -17.63 5.98
CA VAL A 38 6.81 -17.40 7.07
C VAL A 38 8.25 -17.56 6.58
N ASP A 39 8.55 -18.66 5.89
CA ASP A 39 9.90 -18.96 5.39
C ASP A 39 10.38 -17.90 4.40
N VAL A 40 9.54 -17.48 3.45
CA VAL A 40 9.89 -16.41 2.50
C VAL A 40 10.16 -15.11 3.25
N CYS A 41 9.25 -14.68 4.13
CA CYS A 41 9.42 -13.43 4.88
C CYS A 41 10.52 -13.48 5.93
N GLN A 42 10.95 -14.65 6.40
CA GLN A 42 12.07 -14.76 7.33
C GLN A 42 13.43 -14.66 6.63
N HIS A 43 13.54 -15.20 5.41
CA HIS A 43 14.83 -15.33 4.72
C HIS A 43 15.06 -14.27 3.64
N ALA A 44 14.02 -13.57 3.18
CA ALA A 44 14.15 -12.51 2.19
C ALA A 44 14.87 -11.27 2.73
N ASP A 45 15.75 -10.69 1.93
CA ASP A 45 16.49 -9.47 2.24
C ASP A 45 16.47 -8.49 1.06
N GLY A 46 15.98 -7.27 1.31
CA GLY A 46 15.84 -6.22 0.30
C GLY A 46 17.14 -5.48 -0.03
N ARG A 47 18.24 -5.66 0.73
CA ARG A 47 19.50 -4.94 0.50
C ARG A 47 20.01 -5.10 -0.92
N SER A 48 19.93 -6.31 -1.46
CA SER A 48 20.36 -6.59 -2.83
C SER A 48 19.42 -6.02 -3.88
N THR A 49 18.10 -5.90 -3.63
CA THR A 49 17.21 -5.14 -4.51
C THR A 49 17.64 -3.69 -4.61
N VAL A 50 17.94 -3.04 -3.48
CA VAL A 50 18.42 -1.66 -3.45
C VAL A 50 19.75 -1.51 -4.19
N THR A 51 20.68 -2.45 -4.05
CA THR A 51 21.91 -2.48 -4.87
C THR A 51 21.60 -2.63 -6.36
N GLY A 52 20.60 -3.45 -6.71
CA GLY A 52 20.13 -3.67 -8.08
C GLY A 52 19.67 -2.41 -8.80
N MET A 53 19.19 -1.39 -8.06
CA MET A 53 18.85 -0.07 -8.63
C MET A 53 20.03 0.54 -9.41
N GLY A 54 21.27 0.27 -9.00
CA GLY A 54 22.46 0.84 -9.62
C GLY A 54 22.80 0.23 -10.98
N SER A 55 22.18 -0.90 -11.28
CA SER A 55 22.33 -1.64 -12.54
C SER A 55 21.10 -1.50 -13.45
N LEU A 56 20.17 -0.60 -13.13
CA LEU A 56 19.09 -0.22 -14.05
C LEU A 56 19.64 0.63 -15.20
N GLY A 57 18.96 0.61 -16.35
CA GLY A 57 19.35 1.40 -17.51
C GLY A 57 20.60 0.88 -18.26
N PRO A 58 21.33 1.74 -18.99
CA PRO A 58 21.26 3.21 -18.98
C PRO A 58 19.93 3.74 -19.52
N VAL A 59 19.50 4.90 -19.00
CA VAL A 59 18.34 5.65 -19.49
C VAL A 59 18.82 7.04 -19.91
N ALA A 60 19.12 7.19 -21.19
CA ALA A 60 19.58 8.42 -21.84
C ALA A 60 18.54 9.00 -22.80
N SER A 61 17.59 8.18 -23.27
CA SER A 61 16.50 8.56 -24.17
C SER A 61 15.14 8.10 -23.65
N PHE A 62 14.06 8.67 -24.19
CA PHE A 62 12.67 8.31 -23.84
C PHE A 62 12.37 6.82 -24.07
N SER A 63 12.94 6.21 -25.10
CA SER A 63 12.68 4.81 -25.47
C SER A 63 13.53 3.78 -24.71
N ASP A 64 14.44 4.23 -23.85
CA ASP A 64 15.35 3.31 -23.16
C ASP A 64 14.61 2.49 -22.11
N LEU A 65 14.96 1.19 -22.04
CA LEU A 65 14.35 0.27 -21.10
C LEU A 65 14.92 0.47 -19.69
N LEU A 66 14.02 0.45 -18.69
CA LEU A 66 14.42 0.42 -17.29
C LEU A 66 15.23 -0.84 -16.95
N LEU A 67 14.79 -2.00 -17.47
CA LEU A 67 15.39 -3.30 -17.21
C LEU A 67 16.31 -3.72 -18.37
N PRO A 68 17.62 -3.91 -18.13
CA PRO A 68 18.55 -4.40 -19.15
C PRO A 68 18.24 -5.84 -19.58
N SER A 69 18.61 -6.20 -20.81
CA SER A 69 18.34 -7.54 -21.38
C SER A 69 18.99 -8.71 -20.60
N ASN A 70 20.12 -8.48 -19.94
CA ASN A 70 20.84 -9.47 -19.13
C ASN A 70 20.75 -9.17 -17.62
N ALA A 71 19.64 -8.57 -17.18
CA ALA A 71 19.45 -8.22 -15.79
C ALA A 71 19.55 -9.44 -14.87
N ASN A 72 20.34 -9.30 -13.80
CA ASN A 72 20.38 -10.28 -12.73
C ASN A 72 19.08 -10.21 -11.88
N PRO A 73 18.84 -11.16 -10.96
CA PRO A 73 17.64 -11.17 -10.12
C PRO A 73 17.46 -9.92 -9.26
N GLN A 74 18.56 -9.28 -8.86
CA GLN A 74 18.57 -8.05 -8.06
C GLN A 74 18.03 -6.86 -8.87
N THR A 75 18.58 -6.62 -10.06
CA THR A 75 18.13 -5.58 -11.00
C THR A 75 16.70 -5.83 -11.47
N THR A 76 16.33 -7.10 -11.65
CA THR A 76 14.95 -7.48 -12.00
C THR A 76 13.96 -7.02 -10.92
N LEU A 77 14.24 -7.30 -9.64
CA LEU A 77 13.37 -6.83 -8.55
C LEU A 77 13.38 -5.31 -8.42
N ALA A 78 14.53 -4.67 -8.64
CA ALA A 78 14.61 -3.21 -8.61
C ALA A 78 13.70 -2.56 -9.67
N ALA A 79 13.68 -3.10 -10.88
CA ALA A 79 12.77 -2.63 -11.93
C ALA A 79 11.31 -2.96 -11.59
N GLU A 80 11.03 -4.18 -11.13
CA GLU A 80 9.66 -4.61 -10.79
C GLU A 80 9.06 -3.81 -9.62
N GLN A 81 9.88 -3.34 -8.66
CA GLN A 81 9.43 -2.41 -7.62
C GLN A 81 8.81 -1.14 -8.22
N LEU A 82 9.52 -0.49 -9.15
CA LEU A 82 9.05 0.76 -9.78
C LEU A 82 7.87 0.52 -10.71
N VAL A 83 7.92 -0.54 -11.52
CA VAL A 83 6.83 -0.89 -12.45
C VAL A 83 5.55 -1.23 -11.69
N HIS A 84 5.61 -2.02 -10.62
CA HIS A 84 4.43 -2.32 -9.82
C HIS A 84 3.86 -1.08 -9.14
N LEU A 85 4.69 -0.15 -8.66
CA LEU A 85 4.22 1.12 -8.11
C LEU A 85 3.45 1.93 -9.16
N VAL A 86 4.04 2.10 -10.35
CA VAL A 86 3.45 2.81 -11.49
C VAL A 86 2.11 2.19 -11.91
N GLU A 87 2.07 0.86 -12.09
CA GLU A 87 0.85 0.13 -12.42
C GLU A 87 -0.21 0.27 -11.32
N GLY A 88 0.20 0.23 -10.05
CA GLY A 88 -0.70 0.42 -8.92
C GLY A 88 -1.38 1.79 -8.94
N TRP A 89 -0.62 2.86 -9.19
CA TRP A 89 -1.17 4.20 -9.37
C TRP A 89 -2.06 4.34 -10.61
N ARG A 90 -1.76 3.63 -11.71
CA ARG A 90 -2.69 3.54 -12.86
C ARG A 90 -4.02 2.90 -12.48
N TYR A 91 -4.01 1.85 -11.68
CA TYR A 91 -5.23 1.22 -11.19
C TYR A 91 -6.00 2.15 -10.24
N ALA A 92 -5.32 2.87 -9.35
CA ALA A 92 -5.96 3.87 -8.49
C ALA A 92 -6.61 4.98 -9.32
N ALA A 93 -5.94 5.47 -10.37
CA ALA A 93 -6.52 6.47 -11.27
C ALA A 93 -7.78 5.98 -11.98
N ALA A 94 -7.73 4.76 -12.53
CA ALA A 94 -8.89 4.16 -13.16
C ALA A 94 -10.03 3.91 -12.16
N ALA A 95 -9.72 3.52 -10.92
CA ALA A 95 -10.70 3.35 -9.85
C ALA A 95 -11.36 4.69 -9.48
N THR A 96 -10.58 5.75 -9.29
CA THR A 96 -11.06 7.10 -8.98
C THR A 96 -11.92 7.66 -10.10
N ASN A 97 -11.52 7.49 -11.36
CA ASN A 97 -12.37 7.85 -12.50
C ASN A 97 -13.69 7.08 -12.52
N SER A 98 -13.65 5.79 -12.15
CA SER A 98 -14.85 4.95 -12.03
C SER A 98 -15.77 5.45 -10.92
N VAL A 99 -15.24 5.90 -9.78
CA VAL A 99 -16.03 6.58 -8.73
C VAL A 99 -16.68 7.86 -9.26
N LEU A 100 -15.92 8.73 -9.92
CA LEU A 100 -16.43 9.99 -10.50
C LEU A 100 -17.44 9.78 -11.64
N SER A 101 -17.47 8.57 -12.22
CA SER A 101 -18.43 8.15 -13.24
C SER A 101 -19.59 7.31 -12.67
N HIS A 102 -19.66 7.13 -11.35
CA HIS A 102 -20.62 6.29 -10.64
C HIS A 102 -20.62 4.80 -11.06
N ALA A 103 -19.47 4.28 -11.48
CA ALA A 103 -19.23 2.90 -11.88
C ALA A 103 -18.64 2.09 -10.71
N THR A 104 -19.44 1.85 -9.67
CA THR A 104 -19.01 1.28 -8.38
C THR A 104 -18.33 -0.09 -8.47
N ASP A 105 -18.91 -1.05 -9.20
CA ASP A 105 -18.34 -2.40 -9.34
C ASP A 105 -16.97 -2.38 -10.05
N GLN A 106 -16.80 -1.49 -11.03
CA GLN A 106 -15.51 -1.27 -11.73
C GLN A 106 -14.50 -0.59 -10.80
N ALA A 107 -14.94 0.42 -10.04
CA ALA A 107 -14.10 1.09 -9.05
C ALA A 107 -13.56 0.10 -8.01
N LEU A 108 -14.41 -0.77 -7.46
CA LEU A 108 -14.01 -1.82 -6.51
C LEU A 108 -12.98 -2.77 -7.11
N HIS A 109 -13.21 -3.21 -8.35
CA HIS A 109 -12.28 -4.10 -9.05
C HIS A 109 -10.91 -3.46 -9.21
N LEU A 110 -10.87 -2.23 -9.71
CA LEU A 110 -9.63 -1.51 -10.00
C LEU A 110 -8.90 -1.12 -8.71
N ALA A 111 -9.62 -0.68 -7.67
CA ALA A 111 -9.05 -0.39 -6.36
C ALA A 111 -8.32 -1.61 -5.79
N TYR A 112 -8.93 -2.79 -5.84
CA TYR A 112 -8.29 -4.03 -5.40
C TYR A 112 -6.98 -4.35 -6.15
N TYR A 113 -6.91 -4.05 -7.45
CA TYR A 113 -5.67 -4.21 -8.21
C TYR A 113 -4.61 -3.16 -7.85
N ALA A 114 -5.01 -1.96 -7.44
CA ALA A 114 -4.10 -0.97 -6.89
C ALA A 114 -3.45 -1.49 -5.60
N GLU A 115 -4.24 -2.08 -4.70
CA GLU A 115 -3.73 -2.73 -3.47
C GLU A 115 -2.73 -3.84 -3.78
N LEU A 116 -3.10 -4.74 -4.70
CA LEU A 116 -2.30 -5.89 -5.09
C LEU A 116 -0.94 -5.45 -5.64
N ARG A 117 -0.92 -4.45 -6.54
CA ARG A 117 0.31 -3.92 -7.14
C ARG A 117 1.17 -3.18 -6.13
N ALA A 118 0.56 -2.41 -5.23
CA ALA A 118 1.28 -1.75 -4.15
C ALA A 118 1.99 -2.77 -3.23
N ALA A 119 1.30 -3.82 -2.82
CA ALA A 119 1.90 -4.91 -2.04
C ALA A 119 3.06 -5.59 -2.77
N MET A 120 2.89 -5.88 -4.08
CA MET A 120 3.97 -6.46 -4.89
C MET A 120 5.18 -5.53 -5.04
N SER A 121 4.99 -4.22 -5.11
CA SER A 121 6.08 -3.23 -5.09
C SER A 121 6.86 -3.27 -3.77
N LEU A 122 6.16 -3.32 -2.63
CA LEU A 122 6.76 -3.46 -1.30
C LEU A 122 7.50 -4.79 -1.11
N PHE A 123 6.96 -5.87 -1.66
CA PHE A 123 7.64 -7.17 -1.67
C PHE A 123 8.92 -7.13 -2.50
N ALA A 124 8.87 -6.55 -3.71
CA ALA A 124 10.04 -6.41 -4.57
C ALA A 124 11.15 -5.62 -3.87
N TRP A 125 10.79 -4.49 -3.25
CA TRP A 125 11.68 -3.69 -2.38
C TRP A 125 12.34 -4.53 -1.29
N SER A 126 11.59 -5.46 -0.68
CA SER A 126 12.04 -6.33 0.40
C SER A 126 12.75 -7.61 -0.09
N GLY A 127 13.04 -7.71 -1.38
CA GLY A 127 13.73 -8.87 -1.96
C GLY A 127 12.82 -10.05 -2.30
N ILE A 128 11.49 -9.87 -2.33
CA ILE A 128 10.51 -10.93 -2.61
C ILE A 128 9.87 -10.70 -3.98
N ARG A 129 9.97 -11.69 -4.87
CA ARG A 129 9.28 -11.67 -6.16
C ARG A 129 8.01 -12.50 -6.12
N VAL A 130 6.89 -11.83 -6.37
CA VAL A 130 5.60 -12.48 -6.65
C VAL A 130 5.36 -12.39 -8.15
N LYS A 131 5.46 -13.52 -8.85
CA LYS A 131 5.13 -13.60 -10.27
C LYS A 131 4.56 -14.97 -10.57
N GLN A 132 3.47 -15.02 -11.33
CA GLN A 132 2.83 -16.28 -11.69
C GLN A 132 3.86 -17.25 -12.29
N GLY A 133 4.04 -18.40 -11.62
CA GLY A 133 4.99 -19.44 -12.03
C GLY A 133 6.48 -19.13 -11.81
N ALA A 134 6.84 -17.98 -11.24
CA ALA A 134 8.23 -17.53 -11.10
C ALA A 134 8.51 -16.83 -9.76
N TYR A 135 8.10 -17.48 -8.66
CA TYR A 135 8.32 -17.00 -7.30
C TYR A 135 9.76 -17.23 -6.84
N TYR A 136 10.37 -16.21 -6.25
CA TYR A 136 11.64 -16.33 -5.56
C TYR A 136 11.78 -15.22 -4.51
N TYR A 137 12.76 -15.37 -3.63
CA TYR A 137 13.28 -14.25 -2.86
C TYR A 137 14.81 -14.16 -3.00
N LEU A 138 15.38 -13.01 -2.63
CA LEU A 138 16.81 -12.81 -2.47
C LEU A 138 17.18 -13.07 -1.01
N ASP A 139 18.13 -13.96 -0.76
CA ASP A 139 18.65 -14.19 0.59
C ASP A 139 19.57 -13.05 1.06
N SER A 140 20.09 -13.14 2.29
CA SER A 140 20.99 -12.12 2.86
C SER A 140 22.32 -11.96 2.12
N ASN A 141 22.68 -12.90 1.24
CA ASN A 141 23.86 -12.85 0.38
C ASN A 141 23.49 -12.35 -1.04
N GLY A 142 22.22 -12.03 -1.28
CA GLY A 142 21.69 -11.64 -2.56
C GLY A 142 21.43 -12.80 -3.53
N ASN A 143 21.51 -14.06 -3.10
CA ASN A 143 21.25 -15.18 -3.98
C ASN A 143 19.75 -15.37 -4.21
N GLN A 144 19.39 -15.72 -5.44
CA GLN A 144 18.02 -16.09 -5.77
C GLN A 144 17.67 -17.47 -5.19
N VAL A 145 16.68 -17.52 -4.31
CA VAL A 145 16.08 -18.77 -3.81
C VAL A 145 14.69 -18.93 -4.39
N ARG A 146 14.52 -19.90 -5.30
CA ARG A 146 13.22 -20.21 -5.91
C ARG A 146 12.31 -20.91 -4.91
N THR A 147 11.03 -20.57 -4.95
CA THR A 147 10.03 -21.18 -4.05
C THR A 147 8.89 -21.82 -4.84
N ALA A 148 8.10 -22.64 -4.14
CA ALA A 148 6.98 -23.33 -4.76
C ALA A 148 5.96 -22.33 -5.35
N PRO A 149 5.36 -22.62 -6.51
CA PRO A 149 4.34 -21.75 -7.09
C PRO A 149 3.10 -21.69 -6.22
N GLN A 150 2.52 -20.49 -6.14
CA GLN A 150 1.27 -20.21 -5.45
C GLN A 150 0.29 -19.51 -6.40
N ARG A 151 -1.01 -19.47 -6.05
CA ARG A 151 -1.95 -18.55 -6.70
C ARG A 151 -1.59 -17.13 -6.29
N THR A 152 -1.49 -16.20 -7.24
CA THR A 152 -0.94 -14.86 -7.00
C THR A 152 -1.63 -14.11 -5.86
N HIS A 153 -2.97 -14.10 -5.84
CA HIS A 153 -3.73 -13.42 -4.79
C HIS A 153 -3.52 -14.05 -3.41
N ASP A 154 -3.58 -15.39 -3.35
CA ASP A 154 -3.33 -16.13 -2.11
C ASP A 154 -1.91 -15.81 -1.60
N ALA A 155 -0.91 -15.88 -2.50
CA ALA A 155 0.49 -15.57 -2.19
C ALA A 155 0.68 -14.16 -1.65
N VAL A 156 0.10 -13.15 -2.31
CA VAL A 156 0.27 -11.75 -1.89
C VAL A 156 -0.28 -11.54 -0.50
N TRP A 157 -1.50 -12.00 -0.22
CA TRP A 157 -2.13 -11.75 1.07
C TRP A 157 -1.62 -12.66 2.19
N GLY A 158 -1.17 -13.87 1.86
CA GLY A 158 -0.44 -14.72 2.81
C GLY A 158 0.91 -14.11 3.19
N LEU A 159 1.67 -13.62 2.20
CA LEU A 159 2.94 -12.92 2.45
C LEU A 159 2.71 -11.62 3.22
N TRP A 160 1.68 -10.84 2.90
CA TRP A 160 1.37 -9.59 3.60
C TRP A 160 1.28 -9.78 5.11
N LYS A 161 0.55 -10.81 5.55
CA LYS A 161 0.37 -11.14 6.98
C LYS A 161 1.69 -11.38 7.72
N GLU A 162 2.71 -11.91 7.03
CA GLU A 162 4.03 -12.13 7.62
C GLU A 162 4.99 -10.96 7.36
N TRP A 163 4.86 -10.27 6.23
CA TRP A 163 5.70 -9.16 5.81
C TRP A 163 5.57 -7.97 6.75
N VAL A 164 4.36 -7.58 7.16
CA VAL A 164 4.12 -6.46 8.08
C VAL A 164 4.73 -6.67 9.47
N LYS A 165 5.08 -7.92 9.82
CA LYS A 165 5.76 -8.24 11.09
C LYS A 165 7.27 -7.99 11.03
N ARG A 166 7.85 -7.89 9.83
CA ARG A 166 9.29 -7.72 9.62
C ARG A 166 9.77 -6.36 10.16
N THR A 167 11.02 -6.34 10.59
CA THR A 167 11.66 -5.13 11.15
C THR A 167 11.88 -4.05 10.09
N ASP A 168 12.29 -4.43 8.88
CA ASP A 168 12.50 -3.50 7.77
C ASP A 168 11.19 -2.87 7.28
N ALA A 169 10.11 -3.65 7.21
CA ALA A 169 8.77 -3.14 6.98
C ALA A 169 8.41 -2.09 8.03
N LYS A 170 8.50 -2.40 9.33
CA LYS A 170 8.20 -1.44 10.42
C LYS A 170 9.06 -0.18 10.37
N SER A 171 10.36 -0.31 10.13
CA SER A 171 11.28 0.82 9.97
C SER A 171 10.92 1.70 8.77
N LEU A 172 10.42 1.13 7.67
CA LEU A 172 9.95 1.93 6.54
C LEU A 172 8.85 2.91 6.98
N PHE A 173 7.85 2.46 7.74
CA PHE A 173 6.79 3.33 8.25
C PHE A 173 7.33 4.32 9.29
N ASN A 174 7.97 3.79 10.35
CA ASN A 174 8.38 4.58 11.50
C ASN A 174 9.36 5.70 11.15
N ASP A 175 10.26 5.46 10.19
CA ASP A 175 11.37 6.39 9.91
C ASP A 175 11.06 7.33 8.73
N ASN A 176 10.00 7.07 7.95
CA ASN A 176 9.71 7.82 6.72
C ASN A 176 8.34 8.50 6.67
N ILE A 177 7.37 8.09 7.50
CA ILE A 177 6.17 8.89 7.74
C ILE A 177 6.56 10.03 8.68
N ARG A 178 6.24 11.27 8.30
CA ARG A 178 6.70 12.49 8.99
C ARG A 178 5.55 13.42 9.35
N LEU A 179 5.56 13.91 10.59
CA LEU A 179 4.67 14.98 11.03
C LEU A 179 5.19 16.33 10.54
N HIS A 180 6.52 16.45 10.52
CA HIS A 180 7.33 17.61 10.17
C HIS A 180 8.65 17.08 9.57
N PRO A 181 9.39 17.82 8.71
CA PRO A 181 10.65 17.37 8.12
C PRO A 181 11.61 16.67 9.10
N SER A 182 11.70 17.19 10.33
CA SER A 182 12.55 16.67 11.40
C SER A 182 11.87 15.75 12.42
N VAL A 183 10.56 15.46 12.27
CA VAL A 183 9.79 14.63 13.21
C VAL A 183 9.16 13.46 12.48
N THR A 184 9.63 12.26 12.81
CA THR A 184 9.14 10.99 12.26
C THR A 184 8.00 10.42 13.09
N LEU A 185 7.28 9.44 12.53
CA LEU A 185 6.31 8.65 13.29
C LEU A 185 6.96 7.98 14.51
N SER A 186 8.21 7.54 14.41
CA SER A 186 8.96 6.96 15.53
C SER A 186 9.07 7.93 16.71
N ASP A 187 9.36 9.21 16.43
CA ASP A 187 9.46 10.25 17.46
C ASP A 187 8.11 10.48 18.16
N VAL A 188 7.03 10.56 17.37
CA VAL A 188 5.67 10.72 17.91
C VAL A 188 5.26 9.52 18.76
N VAL A 189 5.50 8.30 18.28
CA VAL A 189 5.20 7.08 19.02
C VAL A 189 6.03 6.99 20.30
N GLY A 190 7.29 7.42 20.26
CA GLY A 190 8.16 7.52 21.44
C GLY A 190 7.64 8.49 22.50
N SER A 191 6.89 9.52 22.10
CA SER A 191 6.24 10.48 23.01
C SER A 191 4.94 9.96 23.63
N VAL A 192 4.31 8.94 23.07
CA VAL A 192 3.07 8.30 23.57
C VAL A 192 3.37 7.28 24.70
N ARG A 193 4.37 7.58 25.55
CA ARG A 193 5.15 6.76 26.51
C ARG A 193 4.43 5.72 27.41
N TYR A 194 3.11 5.62 27.38
CA TYR A 194 2.29 4.74 28.25
C TYR A 194 1.57 3.61 27.52
N VAL A 195 1.61 3.57 26.19
CA VAL A 195 1.03 2.48 25.40
C VAL A 195 2.15 1.50 25.03
N ASN A 196 1.86 0.19 24.99
CA ASN A 196 2.78 -0.80 24.40
C ASN A 196 2.94 -0.51 22.90
N THR A 197 3.82 0.42 22.57
CA THR A 197 4.01 0.97 21.22
C THR A 197 4.36 -0.10 20.20
N ALA A 198 5.06 -1.16 20.62
CA ALA A 198 5.41 -2.28 19.75
C ALA A 198 4.21 -3.17 19.40
N ALA A 199 3.34 -3.49 20.37
CA ALA A 199 2.10 -4.21 20.12
C ALA A 199 1.12 -3.34 19.34
N THR A 200 1.03 -2.06 19.69
CA THR A 200 0.15 -1.09 19.07
C THR A 200 0.55 -0.81 17.61
N LEU A 201 1.82 -0.58 17.28
CA LEU A 201 2.28 -0.43 15.89
C LEU A 201 2.15 -1.71 15.05
N THR A 202 2.44 -2.87 15.64
CA THR A 202 2.30 -4.17 14.95
C THR A 202 0.83 -4.50 14.71
N ASN A 203 -0.03 -4.24 15.69
CA ASN A 203 -1.47 -4.38 15.57
C ASN A 203 -2.02 -3.34 14.60
N TRP A 204 -1.51 -2.11 14.54
CA TRP A 204 -1.97 -1.10 13.58
C TRP A 204 -1.65 -1.47 12.12
N GLY A 205 -0.47 -2.02 11.83
CA GLY A 205 -0.16 -2.52 10.48
C GLY A 205 -0.99 -3.74 10.04
N LEU A 206 -1.56 -4.49 10.98
CA LEU A 206 -2.36 -5.70 10.75
C LEU A 206 -3.88 -5.46 10.84
N ASP A 207 -4.34 -4.66 11.80
CA ASP A 207 -5.74 -4.34 12.09
C ASP A 207 -6.33 -3.39 11.05
N LEU A 208 -5.50 -2.54 10.43
CA LEU A 208 -5.93 -1.67 9.34
C LEU A 208 -6.22 -2.44 8.04
N TRP A 209 -6.04 -3.78 7.99
CA TRP A 209 -6.02 -4.48 6.71
C TRP A 209 -6.45 -5.97 6.71
N ASP A 210 -7.60 -6.28 6.09
CA ASP A 210 -7.97 -7.65 5.70
C ASP A 210 -8.40 -7.79 4.23
N ALA A 211 -7.43 -7.78 3.32
CA ALA A 211 -7.66 -7.96 1.88
C ALA A 211 -8.14 -9.35 1.43
N THR A 212 -8.37 -10.29 2.37
CA THR A 212 -9.02 -11.56 2.05
C THR A 212 -10.48 -11.33 1.63
N HIS A 213 -11.18 -10.43 2.34
CA HIS A 213 -12.56 -10.10 2.05
C HIS A 213 -12.68 -9.24 0.79
N ASP A 214 -11.73 -8.34 0.53
CA ASP A 214 -11.70 -7.52 -0.69
C ASP A 214 -11.55 -8.37 -1.95
N HIS A 215 -10.75 -9.44 -1.89
CA HIS A 215 -10.64 -10.38 -2.99
C HIS A 215 -11.99 -11.03 -3.34
N ILE A 216 -12.81 -11.36 -2.33
CA ILE A 216 -14.16 -11.91 -2.54
C ILE A 216 -15.08 -10.84 -3.11
N ALA A 217 -15.08 -9.64 -2.53
CA ALA A 217 -15.89 -8.51 -3.00
C ALA A 217 -15.57 -8.16 -4.46
N ARG A 218 -14.28 -8.12 -4.82
CA ARG A 218 -13.81 -7.95 -6.19
C ARG A 218 -14.30 -9.06 -7.11
N ASN A 219 -14.20 -10.33 -6.71
CA ASN A 219 -14.70 -11.43 -7.56
C ASN A 219 -16.20 -11.26 -7.83
N ASN A 220 -16.98 -10.92 -6.80
CA ASN A 220 -18.40 -10.66 -6.93
C ASN A 220 -18.72 -9.44 -7.81
N SER A 221 -17.87 -8.41 -7.84
CA SER A 221 -18.06 -7.26 -8.73
C SER A 221 -17.62 -7.52 -10.18
N SER A 222 -16.72 -8.49 -10.38
CA SER A 222 -16.13 -8.78 -11.69
C SER A 222 -16.94 -9.75 -12.53
N TYR A 223 -17.59 -10.72 -11.90
CA TYR A 223 -18.22 -11.85 -12.60
C TYR A 223 -19.75 -11.77 -12.64
N GLU A 224 -20.37 -10.92 -11.81
CA GLU A 224 -21.82 -10.82 -11.70
C GLU A 224 -22.39 -9.69 -12.56
N ALA A 225 -23.44 -9.96 -13.33
CA ALA A 225 -24.18 -8.95 -14.09
C ALA A 225 -25.17 -8.17 -13.19
N ARG A 226 -24.66 -7.52 -12.13
CA ARG A 226 -25.47 -6.91 -11.05
C ARG A 226 -26.53 -5.92 -11.54
N LEU A 227 -26.20 -5.11 -12.56
CA LEU A 227 -27.13 -4.13 -13.13
C LEU A 227 -28.35 -4.76 -13.82
N ALA A 228 -28.29 -6.04 -14.20
CA ALA A 228 -29.45 -6.73 -14.76
C ALA A 228 -30.54 -7.02 -13.71
N SER A 229 -30.20 -7.00 -12.42
CA SER A 229 -31.09 -7.40 -11.32
C SER A 229 -31.20 -6.37 -10.20
N ARG A 230 -30.63 -5.18 -10.38
CA ARG A 230 -30.64 -4.08 -9.38
C ARG A 230 -31.02 -2.76 -10.03
N SER A 231 -31.73 -1.92 -9.29
CA SER A 231 -32.03 -0.54 -9.71
C SER A 231 -30.74 0.29 -9.80
N LEU A 232 -30.71 1.22 -10.76
CA LEU A 232 -29.65 2.23 -10.82
C LEU A 232 -29.73 3.14 -9.59
N SER A 233 -28.60 3.35 -8.93
CA SER A 233 -28.44 4.32 -7.84
C SER A 233 -27.94 5.66 -8.36
N THR A 234 -28.31 6.75 -7.70
CA THR A 234 -27.71 8.08 -7.92
C THR A 234 -26.39 8.22 -7.19
N MET A 235 -25.44 8.99 -7.75
CA MET A 235 -24.21 9.36 -7.07
C MET A 235 -24.48 10.33 -5.92
N GLY A 236 -23.89 10.07 -4.76
CA GLY A 236 -23.96 10.94 -3.61
C GLY A 236 -22.83 11.98 -3.63
N LYS A 237 -23.04 13.12 -2.97
CA LYS A 237 -21.96 14.10 -2.74
C LYS A 237 -20.79 13.47 -1.97
N THR A 238 -21.08 12.51 -1.09
CA THR A 238 -20.09 11.75 -0.32
C THR A 238 -19.06 11.02 -1.19
N ASP A 239 -19.45 10.57 -2.38
CA ASP A 239 -18.54 9.90 -3.32
C ASP A 239 -17.51 10.89 -3.88
N VAL A 240 -17.93 12.13 -4.17
CA VAL A 240 -17.05 13.22 -4.62
C VAL A 240 -16.18 13.71 -3.47
N ASP A 241 -16.76 13.90 -2.29
CA ASP A 241 -16.06 14.37 -1.09
C ASP A 241 -14.92 13.42 -0.71
N LEU A 242 -15.13 12.11 -0.85
CA LEU A 242 -14.08 11.11 -0.65
C LEU A 242 -12.90 11.31 -1.62
N VAL A 243 -13.17 11.54 -2.91
CA VAL A 243 -12.11 11.79 -3.90
C VAL A 243 -11.35 13.07 -3.57
N LEU A 244 -12.05 14.12 -3.16
CA LEU A 244 -11.43 15.39 -2.75
C LEU A 244 -10.58 15.20 -1.48
N ASP A 245 -11.07 14.47 -0.49
CA ASP A 245 -10.33 14.18 0.74
C ASP A 245 -9.08 13.33 0.47
N LEU A 246 -9.18 12.33 -0.40
CA LEU A 246 -8.01 11.58 -0.86
C LEU A 246 -7.00 12.52 -1.53
N TRP A 247 -7.42 13.40 -2.43
CA TRP A 247 -6.50 14.35 -3.05
C TRP A 247 -5.84 15.28 -2.06
N ARG A 248 -6.58 15.83 -1.09
CA ARG A 248 -6.01 16.68 -0.02
C ARG A 248 -4.88 15.99 0.72
N LEU A 249 -4.94 14.67 0.91
CA LEU A 249 -3.85 13.90 1.52
C LEU A 249 -2.62 13.81 0.60
N PHE A 250 -2.80 13.79 -0.72
CA PHE A 250 -1.70 13.63 -1.68
C PHE A 250 -1.18 14.95 -2.27
N LEU A 251 -1.67 16.09 -1.80
CA LEU A 251 -1.04 17.39 -2.00
C LEU A 251 0.17 17.56 -1.06
N SER A 252 1.10 18.44 -1.42
CA SER A 252 2.23 18.81 -0.59
C SER A 252 1.80 19.68 0.58
N ASP A 253 2.47 19.49 1.72
CA ASP A 253 2.39 20.33 2.90
C ASP A 253 3.59 21.28 3.05
N GLY A 254 4.40 21.41 1.99
CA GLY A 254 5.67 22.13 1.96
C GLY A 254 6.89 21.29 2.33
N SER A 255 6.71 20.03 2.77
CA SER A 255 7.81 19.15 3.17
C SER A 255 7.70 17.71 2.67
N SER A 256 6.49 17.18 2.66
CA SER A 256 6.11 15.85 2.18
C SER A 256 4.67 15.96 1.66
N LEU A 257 4.02 14.81 1.50
CA LEU A 257 2.57 14.78 1.29
C LEU A 257 1.85 15.00 2.62
N VAL A 258 0.74 15.75 2.59
CA VAL A 258 -0.18 15.98 3.72
C VAL A 258 -0.57 14.66 4.41
N PHE A 259 -0.62 13.57 3.64
CA PHE A 259 -0.89 12.20 4.06
C PHE A 259 -0.13 11.82 5.33
N ASP A 260 1.16 12.15 5.40
CA ASP A 260 2.02 11.68 6.49
C ASP A 260 1.63 12.32 7.82
N ALA A 261 1.45 13.64 7.83
CA ALA A 261 1.00 14.39 8.99
C ALA A 261 -0.43 14.01 9.38
N ALA A 262 -1.31 13.84 8.39
CA ALA A 262 -2.70 13.41 8.60
C ALA A 262 -2.79 12.00 9.21
N LEU A 263 -1.96 11.06 8.76
CA LEU A 263 -1.89 9.71 9.33
C LEU A 263 -1.40 9.75 10.78
N ILE A 264 -0.34 10.50 11.06
CA ILE A 264 0.14 10.69 12.44
C ILE A 264 -0.94 11.31 13.30
N ASN A 265 -1.64 12.32 12.79
CA ASN A 265 -2.72 12.98 13.50
C ASN A 265 -3.87 11.99 13.81
N TYR A 266 -4.30 11.21 12.83
CA TYR A 266 -5.29 10.15 13.00
C TYR A 266 -4.88 9.15 14.09
N ILE A 267 -3.61 8.75 14.10
CA ILE A 267 -3.03 7.84 15.11
C ILE A 267 -3.06 8.49 16.51
N VAL A 268 -2.63 9.74 16.61
CA VAL A 268 -2.60 10.47 17.89
C VAL A 268 -4.03 10.67 18.42
N ALA A 269 -4.99 11.00 17.54
CA ALA A 269 -6.39 11.17 17.90
C ALA A 269 -7.03 9.88 18.45
N ASP A 270 -6.65 8.70 17.95
CA ASP A 270 -7.07 7.41 18.51
C ASP A 270 -6.36 7.09 19.85
N ALA A 271 -5.09 7.49 20.00
CA ALA A 271 -4.30 7.21 21.19
C ALA A 271 -4.69 8.09 22.39
N VAL A 272 -4.98 9.38 22.18
CA VAL A 272 -5.22 10.37 23.24
C VAL A 272 -6.33 9.95 24.22
N PRO A 273 -7.53 9.52 23.79
CA PRO A 273 -8.56 9.06 24.71
C PRO A 273 -8.13 7.86 25.55
N LYS A 274 -7.32 6.96 24.99
CA LYS A 274 -6.80 5.77 25.69
C LYS A 274 -5.78 6.16 26.75
N LEU A 275 -4.92 7.12 26.45
CA LEU A 275 -3.96 7.69 27.41
C LEU A 275 -4.67 8.37 28.59
N VAL A 276 -5.65 9.22 28.30
CA VAL A 276 -6.48 9.88 29.32
C VAL A 276 -7.16 8.84 30.22
N GLN A 277 -7.67 7.75 29.64
CA GLN A 277 -8.29 6.67 30.42
C GLN A 277 -7.30 5.93 31.31
N GLN A 278 -6.07 5.71 30.86
CA GLN A 278 -5.00 4.99 31.56
C GLN A 278 -4.27 5.82 32.62
N SER A 279 -4.40 7.15 32.59
CA SER A 279 -3.80 8.04 33.58
C SER A 279 -4.19 7.67 35.00
N GLN A 280 -3.18 7.59 35.88
CA GLN A 280 -3.32 7.30 37.31
C GLN A 280 -3.48 8.57 38.15
N SER A 281 -3.60 9.74 37.52
CA SER A 281 -3.82 11.02 38.22
C SER A 281 -5.21 11.05 38.87
N ASP A 282 -5.29 11.60 40.08
CA ASP A 282 -6.56 11.78 40.82
C ASP A 282 -7.58 12.58 40.00
N GLN A 283 -7.10 13.58 39.26
CA GLN A 283 -7.85 14.28 38.22
C GLN A 283 -7.31 13.88 36.85
N LYS A 284 -8.16 13.23 36.03
CA LYS A 284 -7.76 12.84 34.67
C LYS A 284 -7.49 14.09 33.82
N PRO A 285 -6.39 14.10 33.03
CA PRO A 285 -6.13 15.19 32.10
C PRO A 285 -7.23 15.27 31.04
N SER A 286 -7.45 16.45 30.48
CA SER A 286 -8.28 16.57 29.28
C SER A 286 -7.53 16.03 28.05
N ASN A 287 -8.27 15.78 26.96
CA ASN A 287 -7.64 15.42 25.69
C ASN A 287 -6.68 16.53 25.19
N GLN A 288 -7.00 17.80 25.48
CA GLN A 288 -6.16 18.92 25.09
C GLN A 288 -4.85 18.95 25.89
N ASP A 289 -4.93 18.71 27.22
CA ASP A 289 -3.73 18.60 28.06
C ASP A 289 -2.82 17.47 27.55
N GLN A 290 -3.42 16.33 27.21
CA GLN A 290 -2.69 15.17 26.70
C GLN A 290 -2.03 15.45 25.33
N LEU A 291 -2.68 16.21 24.45
CA LEU A 291 -2.11 16.63 23.16
C LEU A 291 -0.95 17.61 23.36
N SER A 292 -1.10 18.57 24.29
CA SER A 292 -0.03 19.51 24.65
C SER A 292 1.19 18.78 25.23
N ASP A 293 0.98 17.79 26.10
CA ASP A 293 2.08 16.96 26.64
C ASP A 293 2.83 16.18 25.54
N ILE A 294 2.10 15.67 24.54
CA ILE A 294 2.70 15.00 23.39
C ILE A 294 3.53 16.00 22.57
N ALA A 295 2.98 17.18 22.28
CA ALA A 295 3.68 18.23 21.53
C ALA A 295 4.97 18.67 22.24
N LEU A 296 4.89 18.96 23.54
CA LEU A 296 6.03 19.31 24.39
C LEU A 296 7.09 18.20 24.38
N SER A 297 6.69 16.93 24.52
CA SER A 297 7.63 15.81 24.50
C SER A 297 8.33 15.67 23.16
N ILE A 298 7.62 15.86 22.04
CA ILE A 298 8.20 15.79 20.70
C ILE A 298 9.19 16.94 20.53
N ALA A 299 8.78 18.18 20.84
CA ALA A 299 9.63 19.37 20.77
C ALA A 299 10.93 19.20 21.57
N ALA A 300 10.84 18.71 22.81
CA ALA A 300 12.00 18.45 23.66
C ALA A 300 12.95 17.38 23.08
N SER A 301 12.44 16.39 22.37
CA SER A 301 13.24 15.29 21.80
C SER A 301 13.85 15.60 20.43
N THR A 302 13.17 16.44 19.63
CA THR A 302 13.53 16.72 18.23
C THR A 302 14.12 18.10 18.01
N GLY A 303 13.93 19.02 18.96
CA GLY A 303 14.36 20.42 18.85
C GLY A 303 13.47 21.29 17.96
N VAL A 304 12.34 20.78 17.48
CA VAL A 304 11.34 21.55 16.73
C VAL A 304 10.50 22.39 17.69
N ASP A 305 10.04 23.55 17.23
CA ASP A 305 9.18 24.46 18.00
C ASP A 305 7.87 23.79 18.45
N GLU A 306 7.49 24.00 19.72
CA GLU A 306 6.30 23.37 20.31
C GLU A 306 5.02 23.82 19.62
N ASP A 307 4.88 25.12 19.31
CA ASP A 307 3.70 25.67 18.65
C ASP A 307 3.56 25.09 17.23
N GLU A 308 4.69 24.82 16.56
CA GLU A 308 4.69 24.13 15.28
C GLU A 308 4.19 22.68 15.38
N ILE A 309 4.66 21.92 16.37
CA ILE A 309 4.18 20.55 16.59
C ILE A 309 2.70 20.55 16.98
N ALA A 310 2.29 21.43 17.89
CA ALA A 310 0.90 21.54 18.34
C ALA A 310 -0.05 21.87 17.16
N ARG A 311 0.36 22.78 16.27
CA ARG A 311 -0.41 23.11 15.05
C ARG A 311 -0.59 21.91 14.13
N ARG A 312 0.47 21.12 13.93
CA ARG A 312 0.44 19.90 13.11
C ARG A 312 -0.26 18.72 13.79
N LEU A 313 -0.40 18.74 15.12
CA LEU A 313 -1.21 17.77 15.87
C LEU A 313 -2.68 18.17 16.02
N ASN A 314 -3.11 19.32 15.47
CA ASN A 314 -4.51 19.73 15.52
C ASN A 314 -5.42 18.76 14.74
N PRO A 315 -6.35 18.04 15.39
CA PRO A 315 -7.22 17.07 14.72
C PRO A 315 -8.14 17.65 13.65
N GLY A 316 -8.43 18.95 13.70
CA GLY A 316 -9.24 19.64 12.70
C GLY A 316 -8.47 20.08 11.46
N ALA A 317 -7.15 19.87 11.38
CA ALA A 317 -6.32 20.37 10.29
C ALA A 317 -6.31 19.45 9.05
N TYR A 318 -6.76 18.21 9.17
CA TYR A 318 -6.62 17.18 8.13
C TYR A 318 -7.90 16.39 7.89
N PRO A 319 -8.15 15.91 6.65
CA PRO A 319 -9.22 14.96 6.40
C PRO A 319 -8.90 13.61 7.06
N THR A 320 -9.85 13.07 7.83
CA THR A 320 -9.69 11.80 8.56
C THR A 320 -10.54 10.66 8.01
N ALA A 321 -11.59 10.98 7.23
CA ALA A 321 -12.51 9.99 6.66
C ALA A 321 -11.81 8.89 5.85
N PRO A 322 -10.79 9.16 5.01
CA PRO A 322 -10.09 8.11 4.29
C PRO A 322 -9.41 7.07 5.19
N PHE A 323 -8.85 7.49 6.33
CA PHE A 323 -8.20 6.56 7.27
C PHE A 323 -9.22 5.69 8.01
N LEU A 324 -10.37 6.26 8.41
CA LEU A 324 -11.47 5.52 9.01
C LEU A 324 -12.01 4.45 8.05
N MET A 325 -12.21 4.81 6.78
CA MET A 325 -12.68 3.89 5.74
C MET A 325 -11.66 2.80 5.45
N ALA A 326 -10.35 3.12 5.46
CA ALA A 326 -9.32 2.10 5.28
C ALA A 326 -9.29 1.09 6.44
N ALA A 327 -9.50 1.57 7.67
CA ALA A 327 -9.48 0.77 8.90
C ALA A 327 -10.72 -0.12 9.11
N ASP A 328 -11.88 0.29 8.61
CA ASP A 328 -13.12 -0.48 8.70
C ASP A 328 -12.98 -1.79 7.91
N ALA A 329 -13.42 -2.92 8.46
CA ALA A 329 -13.36 -4.25 7.82
C ALA A 329 -14.32 -4.43 6.63
N ALA A 330 -15.22 -3.47 6.39
CA ALA A 330 -16.08 -3.45 5.23
C ALA A 330 -15.29 -3.50 3.92
N THR A 331 -15.95 -3.98 2.86
CA THR A 331 -15.37 -4.16 1.52
C THR A 331 -16.12 -3.35 0.48
N GLU A 332 -16.71 -2.22 0.89
CA GLU A 332 -17.34 -1.29 -0.04
C GLU A 332 -16.27 -0.57 -0.87
N VAL A 333 -16.68 0.06 -1.97
CA VAL A 333 -15.78 0.76 -2.89
C VAL A 333 -14.87 1.74 -2.15
N SER A 334 -15.43 2.52 -1.21
CA SER A 334 -14.70 3.51 -0.43
C SER A 334 -13.61 2.87 0.43
N ASN A 335 -13.90 1.75 1.11
CA ASN A 335 -12.93 1.04 1.94
C ASN A 335 -11.72 0.59 1.12
N VAL A 336 -11.98 -0.16 0.03
CA VAL A 336 -10.93 -0.74 -0.83
C VAL A 336 -10.15 0.35 -1.57
N LEU A 337 -10.80 1.46 -1.95
CA LEU A 337 -10.12 2.61 -2.54
C LEU A 337 -9.15 3.27 -1.54
N CYS A 338 -9.61 3.61 -0.34
CA CYS A 338 -8.76 4.22 0.69
C CYS A 338 -7.58 3.33 1.05
N ARG A 339 -7.84 2.03 1.18
CA ARG A 339 -6.84 0.99 1.39
C ARG A 339 -5.80 0.96 0.26
N GLY A 340 -6.22 0.98 -1.01
CA GLY A 340 -5.34 1.06 -2.17
C GLY A 340 -4.43 2.28 -2.15
N TYR A 341 -4.98 3.47 -1.88
CA TYR A 341 -4.20 4.70 -1.76
C TYR A 341 -3.17 4.64 -0.62
N PHE A 342 -3.53 4.08 0.53
CA PHE A 342 -2.62 3.94 1.65
C PHE A 342 -1.43 3.02 1.29
N LEU A 343 -1.68 1.84 0.71
CA LEU A 343 -0.60 0.95 0.29
C LEU A 343 0.29 1.59 -0.79
N LEU A 344 -0.30 2.35 -1.71
CA LEU A 344 0.46 3.07 -2.71
C LEU A 344 1.37 4.14 -2.11
N ARG A 345 0.90 4.87 -1.09
CA ARG A 345 1.78 5.79 -0.34
C ARG A 345 2.96 5.05 0.27
N MET A 346 2.72 3.88 0.86
CA MET A 346 3.80 3.07 1.45
C MET A 346 4.80 2.58 0.40
N ALA A 347 4.30 2.13 -0.75
CA ALA A 347 5.14 1.75 -1.88
C ALA A 347 5.94 2.95 -2.43
N MET A 348 5.38 4.16 -2.43
CA MET A 348 6.12 5.39 -2.77
C MET A 348 7.26 5.66 -1.79
N LEU A 349 7.06 5.48 -0.48
CA LEU A 349 8.14 5.64 0.51
C LEU A 349 9.29 4.66 0.25
N ALA A 350 8.98 3.40 -0.02
CA ALA A 350 9.97 2.39 -0.38
C ALA A 350 10.73 2.75 -1.66
N ALA A 351 10.01 3.20 -2.69
CA ALA A 351 10.60 3.63 -3.96
C ALA A 351 11.47 4.88 -3.78
N LYS A 352 11.01 5.89 -3.02
CA LYS A 352 11.77 7.12 -2.73
C LYS A 352 13.09 6.81 -2.04
N LYS A 353 13.07 5.90 -1.06
CA LYS A 353 14.29 5.40 -0.39
C LYS A 353 15.23 4.68 -1.37
N SER A 354 14.68 3.87 -2.27
CA SER A 354 15.48 3.08 -3.22
C SER A 354 16.11 3.94 -4.31
N ILE A 355 15.39 4.96 -4.79
CA ILE A 355 15.89 5.95 -5.74
C ILE A 355 16.93 6.86 -5.06
N GLY A 356 16.61 7.40 -3.89
CA GLY A 356 17.48 8.36 -3.19
C GLY A 356 18.79 7.79 -2.64
N THR A 357 18.88 6.47 -2.47
CA THR A 357 20.12 5.80 -2.05
C THR A 357 21.00 5.37 -3.23
N ASN A 358 20.57 5.60 -4.47
CA ASN A 358 21.27 5.14 -5.65
C ASN A 358 22.04 6.25 -6.37
N PRO A 359 23.32 6.04 -6.73
CA PRO A 359 24.08 7.04 -7.49
C PRO A 359 23.69 7.12 -8.99
N SER A 360 23.02 6.10 -9.54
CA SER A 360 22.53 6.09 -10.92
C SER A 360 21.21 6.85 -11.01
N ASN A 361 21.16 7.86 -11.87
CA ASN A 361 19.92 8.59 -12.18
C ASN A 361 18.98 7.81 -13.11
N SER A 362 19.28 6.55 -13.46
CA SER A 362 18.47 5.79 -14.44
C SER A 362 17.03 5.57 -13.99
N ALA A 363 16.82 5.24 -12.70
CA ALA A 363 15.47 5.09 -12.15
C ALA A 363 14.68 6.41 -12.18
N LYS A 364 15.31 7.51 -11.74
CA LYS A 364 14.70 8.85 -11.76
C LYS A 364 14.32 9.27 -13.19
N LYS A 365 15.25 9.17 -14.13
CA LYS A 365 15.04 9.50 -15.55
C LYS A 365 13.96 8.64 -16.21
N TRP A 366 13.90 7.35 -15.87
CA TRP A 366 12.84 6.49 -16.38
C TRP A 366 11.46 6.90 -15.86
N MET A 367 11.36 7.27 -14.58
CA MET A 367 10.12 7.79 -14.01
C MET A 367 9.72 9.13 -14.63
N GLU A 368 10.67 10.02 -14.91
CA GLU A 368 10.46 11.26 -15.68
C GLU A 368 9.92 10.97 -17.10
N ASN A 369 10.56 10.04 -17.82
CA ASN A 369 10.08 9.58 -19.14
C ASN A 369 8.67 8.99 -19.04
N TRP A 370 8.37 8.24 -17.97
CA TRP A 370 7.04 7.68 -17.77
C TRP A 370 5.99 8.77 -17.47
N LEU A 371 6.32 9.79 -16.66
CA LEU A 371 5.43 10.92 -16.39
C LEU A 371 5.06 11.65 -17.69
N SER A 372 6.05 11.83 -18.57
CA SER A 372 5.84 12.36 -19.93
C SER A 372 5.00 11.44 -20.80
N HIS A 373 5.32 10.15 -20.84
CA HIS A 373 4.51 9.15 -21.55
C HIS A 373 3.04 9.14 -21.10
N ALA A 374 2.79 9.30 -19.80
CA ALA A 374 1.46 9.31 -19.21
C ALA A 374 0.70 10.65 -19.40
N GLY A 375 1.31 11.64 -20.06
CA GLY A 375 0.75 12.96 -20.27
C GLY A 375 0.53 13.75 -18.98
N ILE A 376 1.37 13.53 -17.97
CA ILE A 376 1.29 14.22 -16.66
C ILE A 376 2.19 15.46 -16.66
N TRP A 377 3.35 15.36 -17.30
CA TRP A 377 4.38 16.38 -17.31
C TRP A 377 5.10 16.39 -18.65
N ASP A 378 5.32 17.57 -19.23
CA ASP A 378 6.16 17.73 -20.41
C ASP A 378 7.47 18.43 -20.02
N PRO A 379 8.65 17.78 -20.19
CA PRO A 379 9.93 18.45 -19.93
C PRO A 379 10.17 19.69 -20.80
N MET A 380 9.46 19.86 -21.91
CA MET A 380 9.60 21.00 -22.82
C MET A 380 8.80 22.22 -22.38
N ASP A 381 7.84 22.07 -21.47
CA ASP A 381 7.00 23.18 -20.99
C ASP A 381 7.76 24.11 -20.02
N GLY A 382 8.94 23.69 -19.54
CA GLY A 382 9.75 24.48 -18.61
C GLY A 382 9.15 24.60 -17.20
N ILE A 383 8.19 23.74 -16.86
CA ILE A 383 7.54 23.66 -15.55
C ILE A 383 8.21 22.56 -14.74
N ASP A 384 8.60 22.86 -13.50
CA ASP A 384 9.20 21.87 -12.61
C ASP A 384 8.16 20.87 -12.10
N LEU A 385 8.60 19.64 -11.80
CA LEU A 385 7.72 18.56 -11.32
C LEU A 385 6.98 18.88 -10.01
N PHE A 386 7.50 19.80 -9.20
CA PHE A 386 6.83 20.26 -7.99
C PHE A 386 5.68 21.21 -8.31
N ASP A 387 5.83 22.04 -9.33
CA ASP A 387 4.87 23.11 -9.67
C ASP A 387 3.62 22.57 -10.37
N ILE A 388 3.69 21.39 -11.00
CA ILE A 388 2.50 20.77 -11.61
C ILE A 388 1.41 20.45 -10.57
N GLU A 389 1.76 20.37 -9.29
CA GLU A 389 0.82 20.12 -8.20
C GLU A 389 -0.25 21.22 -8.11
N GLU A 390 0.11 22.47 -8.40
CA GLU A 390 -0.79 23.62 -8.24
C GLU A 390 -2.08 23.47 -9.04
N ASP A 391 -1.97 22.92 -10.25
CA ASP A 391 -3.12 22.61 -11.09
C ASP A 391 -4.09 21.60 -10.44
N TYR A 392 -3.56 20.64 -9.68
CA TYR A 392 -4.36 19.66 -8.94
C TYR A 392 -4.96 20.29 -7.69
N ARG A 393 -4.23 21.17 -7.01
CA ARG A 393 -4.73 21.96 -5.88
C ARG A 393 -5.92 22.82 -6.28
N ILE A 394 -5.81 23.58 -7.37
CA ILE A 394 -6.92 24.33 -7.97
C ILE A 394 -8.10 23.41 -8.26
N SER A 395 -7.85 22.22 -8.81
CA SER A 395 -8.93 21.26 -9.09
C SER A 395 -9.64 20.74 -7.84
N VAL A 396 -8.93 20.61 -6.71
CA VAL A 396 -9.50 20.21 -5.42
C VAL A 396 -10.34 21.33 -4.81
N ASP A 397 -9.87 22.57 -4.91
CA ASP A 397 -10.48 23.73 -4.25
C ASP A 397 -11.67 24.28 -5.05
N ASP A 398 -11.60 24.25 -6.39
CA ASP A 398 -12.59 24.90 -7.27
C ASP A 398 -13.68 23.96 -7.81
N LEU A 399 -13.58 22.64 -7.61
CA LEU A 399 -14.59 21.71 -8.11
C LEU A 399 -15.96 21.94 -7.46
N ASP A 400 -16.96 22.28 -8.27
CA ASP A 400 -18.35 22.36 -7.81
C ASP A 400 -19.01 20.97 -7.81
N ALA A 401 -19.15 20.39 -6.62
CA ALA A 401 -19.81 19.09 -6.40
C ALA A 401 -21.35 19.17 -6.30
N SER A 402 -21.98 20.22 -6.86
CA SER A 402 -23.42 20.39 -6.83
C SER A 402 -24.17 19.36 -7.71
N PRO A 403 -25.32 18.82 -7.28
CA PRO A 403 -26.16 17.96 -8.11
C PRO A 403 -26.64 18.65 -9.40
N PRO A 404 -26.96 17.91 -10.47
CA PRO A 404 -27.10 16.44 -10.52
C PRO A 404 -25.77 15.72 -10.77
N LEU A 405 -25.36 14.85 -9.85
CA LEU A 405 -24.18 13.99 -9.96
C LEU A 405 -24.53 12.64 -10.65
N PRO A 406 -23.61 12.02 -11.42
CA PRO A 406 -22.27 12.52 -11.79
C PRO A 406 -22.30 13.56 -12.93
N SER A 407 -23.47 13.85 -13.52
CA SER A 407 -23.56 14.66 -14.75
C SER A 407 -22.91 16.04 -14.63
N SER A 408 -23.02 16.72 -13.49
CA SER A 408 -22.42 18.04 -13.26
C SER A 408 -20.89 18.03 -13.24
N LEU A 409 -20.24 16.91 -12.89
CA LEU A 409 -18.78 16.78 -12.93
C LEU A 409 -18.25 16.85 -14.37
N TRP A 410 -19.05 16.38 -15.33
CA TRP A 410 -18.66 16.22 -16.73
C TRP A 410 -19.23 17.32 -17.65
N LYS A 411 -19.65 18.44 -17.08
CA LYS A 411 -20.14 19.62 -17.81
C LYS A 411 -19.08 20.72 -17.89
N SER A 412 -19.36 21.72 -18.74
CA SER A 412 -18.56 22.95 -18.79
C SER A 412 -18.41 23.57 -17.40
N GLY A 413 -17.21 24.04 -17.06
CA GLY A 413 -16.82 24.48 -15.72
C GLY A 413 -16.08 23.40 -14.93
N ASN A 414 -16.62 22.19 -14.86
CA ASN A 414 -16.03 21.10 -14.05
C ASN A 414 -15.20 20.08 -14.83
N ILE A 415 -15.37 19.97 -16.15
CA ILE A 415 -14.78 18.87 -16.94
C ILE A 415 -13.25 18.82 -16.83
N ALA A 416 -12.57 19.96 -16.86
CA ALA A 416 -11.10 20.02 -16.74
C ALA A 416 -10.63 19.65 -15.32
N LEU A 417 -11.33 20.17 -14.30
CA LEU A 417 -11.05 19.88 -12.89
C LEU A 417 -11.25 18.38 -12.60
N SER A 418 -12.39 17.83 -13.03
CA SER A 418 -12.72 16.40 -12.87
C SER A 418 -11.74 15.49 -13.62
N ALA A 419 -11.29 15.89 -14.82
CA ALA A 419 -10.29 15.14 -15.57
C ALA A 419 -8.93 15.07 -14.85
N LYS A 420 -8.51 16.17 -14.17
CA LYS A 420 -7.31 16.15 -13.32
C LYS A 420 -7.54 15.31 -12.07
N LEU A 421 -8.69 15.44 -11.40
CA LEU A 421 -8.99 14.64 -10.20
C LEU A 421 -9.10 13.13 -10.46
N ALA A 422 -9.39 12.73 -11.70
CA ALA A 422 -9.33 11.34 -12.14
C ALA A 422 -7.89 10.79 -12.29
N ARG A 423 -6.85 11.61 -12.05
CA ARG A 423 -5.43 11.28 -12.27
C ARG A 423 -4.55 11.37 -11.01
N PRO A 424 -4.90 10.66 -9.91
CA PRO A 424 -4.12 10.62 -8.67
C PRO A 424 -2.70 10.11 -8.84
N ASP A 425 -2.42 9.39 -9.93
CA ASP A 425 -1.09 9.01 -10.38
C ASP A 425 -0.11 10.18 -10.55
N ALA A 426 -0.62 11.40 -10.77
CA ALA A 426 0.21 12.58 -10.90
C ALA A 426 0.99 12.92 -9.63
N CYS A 427 0.50 12.50 -8.45
CA CYS A 427 1.20 12.77 -7.19
C CYS A 427 2.60 12.14 -7.09
N MET A 428 2.93 11.19 -7.97
CA MET A 428 4.30 10.69 -8.07
C MET A 428 5.30 11.76 -8.55
N ALA A 429 4.86 12.79 -9.27
CA ALA A 429 5.74 13.87 -9.71
C ALA A 429 6.36 14.60 -8.50
N TRP A 430 5.54 15.18 -7.62
CA TRP A 430 6.03 15.91 -6.44
C TRP A 430 6.28 15.02 -5.21
N GLY A 431 5.52 13.93 -5.06
CA GLY A 431 5.60 13.04 -3.90
C GLY A 431 6.73 12.01 -3.94
N LEU A 432 7.28 11.73 -5.13
CA LEU A 432 8.31 10.70 -5.33
C LEU A 432 9.55 11.19 -6.12
N ILE A 433 9.38 11.98 -7.18
CA ILE A 433 10.47 12.28 -8.13
C ILE A 433 11.13 13.64 -7.91
N ALA A 434 10.33 14.68 -7.61
CA ALA A 434 10.80 16.03 -7.36
C ALA A 434 11.85 16.11 -6.24
#